data_AF-A0A922VP85-F1
#
_entry.id   AF-A0A922VP85-F1
#
_cell.length_a   1.000
_cell.length_b   1.000
_cell.length_c   1.000
_cell.angle_alpha   90.00
_cell.angle_beta   90.00
_cell.angle_gamma   90.00
#
_symmetry.space_group_name_H-M   'P 1'
#
loop_
_entity.id
_entity.type
_entity.pdbx_description
1 polymer ?
#
loop_
_entity_poly.entity_id
_entity_poly.type
_entity_poly.pdbx_seq_one_letter_code
_entity_poly.pdbx_strand_id
1 'polypeptide(L)'
;MQHGASTLPDEMFHTFREVETAEIHLATGFQNALYEHPAFPAELQARIEAWCFENALDERKPDQTDQQFVYTSRKKAIGPFKRELWDLATKDEILAAQVAKIGFLYHELGVVGSRSMVDRYVRPVELRRPVPPAVAEAAVEAAAAATR
;
A
#
# COMPACT_ATOMS: atom_id res chain seq x y z
N MET A 1 9.12 -9.08 -17.01
CA MET A 1 8.61 -8.98 -15.63
C MET A 1 9.71 -8.45 -14.76
N GLN A 2 9.50 -7.34 -14.05
CA GLN A 2 10.48 -6.76 -13.13
C GLN A 2 10.00 -6.87 -11.68
N HIS A 3 10.83 -7.48 -10.84
CA HIS A 3 10.66 -7.51 -9.39
C HIS A 3 11.56 -6.49 -8.69
N GLY A 4 11.15 -5.99 -7.53
CA GLY A 4 11.99 -5.12 -6.69
C GLY A 4 12.21 -3.72 -7.26
N ALA A 5 11.36 -3.25 -8.18
CA ALA A 5 11.50 -1.91 -8.76
C ALA A 5 11.35 -0.76 -7.73
N SER A 6 10.86 -1.05 -6.53
CA SER A 6 10.71 -0.07 -5.44
C SER A 6 12.02 0.54 -4.92
N THR A 7 13.19 0.04 -5.31
CA THR A 7 14.50 0.63 -4.93
C THR A 7 15.15 1.44 -6.05
N LEU A 8 14.50 1.57 -7.20
CA LEU A 8 15.01 2.38 -8.30
C LEU A 8 14.72 3.87 -8.06
N PRO A 9 15.60 4.76 -8.53
CA PRO A 9 15.29 6.18 -8.61
C PRO A 9 14.03 6.41 -9.45
N ASP A 10 13.23 7.40 -9.07
CA ASP A 10 11.96 7.71 -9.71
C ASP A 10 12.13 8.04 -11.18
N GLU A 11 13.18 8.78 -11.51
CA GLU A 11 13.57 9.15 -12.86
C GLU A 11 13.92 7.96 -13.75
N MET A 12 14.11 6.75 -13.22
CA MET A 12 14.41 5.56 -14.03
C MET A 12 13.15 4.83 -14.49
N PHE A 13 11.95 5.17 -14.00
CA PHE A 13 10.74 4.43 -14.32
C PHE A 13 10.32 4.51 -15.80
N HIS A 14 10.67 5.58 -16.52
CA HIS A 14 10.42 5.66 -17.96
C HIS A 14 11.17 4.60 -18.77
N THR A 15 12.31 4.09 -18.28
CA THR A 15 13.09 3.09 -19.02
C THR A 15 12.31 1.80 -19.24
N PHE A 16 11.38 1.46 -18.34
CA PHE A 16 10.58 0.25 -18.45
C PHE A 16 9.72 0.20 -19.71
N ARG A 17 9.13 1.33 -20.13
CA ARG A 17 8.36 1.38 -21.37
C ARG A 17 9.26 1.31 -22.61
N GLU A 18 10.50 1.77 -22.51
CA GLU A 18 11.47 1.76 -23.61
C GLU A 18 12.00 0.35 -23.89
N VAL A 19 12.12 -0.47 -22.84
CA VAL A 19 12.53 -1.88 -22.95
C VAL A 19 11.34 -2.85 -22.96
N GLU A 20 10.15 -2.35 -23.25
CA GLU A 20 8.92 -3.15 -23.41
C GLU A 20 8.59 -4.05 -22.19
N THR A 21 8.88 -3.55 -20.98
CA THR A 21 8.55 -4.28 -19.75
C THR A 21 7.03 -4.36 -19.57
N ALA A 22 6.49 -5.56 -19.74
CA ALA A 22 5.04 -5.79 -19.64
C ALA A 22 4.49 -5.76 -18.21
N GLU A 23 5.31 -6.01 -17.19
CA GLU A 23 4.86 -6.14 -15.79
C GLU A 23 5.93 -5.69 -14.81
N ILE A 24 5.52 -4.89 -13.82
CA ILE A 24 6.36 -4.36 -12.75
C ILE A 24 5.64 -4.55 -11.41
N HIS A 25 6.35 -5.09 -10.43
CA HIS A 25 5.82 -5.25 -9.07
C HIS A 25 6.31 -4.12 -8.16
N LEU A 26 5.35 -3.43 -7.55
CA LEU A 26 5.59 -2.37 -6.58
C LEU A 26 4.88 -2.73 -5.28
N ALA A 27 5.64 -2.81 -4.18
CA ALA A 27 5.10 -3.15 -2.87
C ALA A 27 5.82 -2.38 -1.77
N THR A 28 7.09 -2.72 -1.50
CA THR A 28 7.87 -2.16 -0.38
C THR A 28 7.94 -0.63 -0.42
N GLY A 29 8.07 -0.03 -1.60
CA GLY A 29 8.13 1.44 -1.74
C GLY A 29 6.86 2.14 -1.22
N PHE A 30 5.68 1.60 -1.52
CA PHE A 30 4.42 2.18 -1.04
C PHE A 30 4.18 1.92 0.45
N GLN A 31 4.65 0.78 0.97
CA GLN A 31 4.63 0.50 2.41
C GLN A 31 5.54 1.47 3.17
N ASN A 32 6.74 1.73 2.65
CA ASN A 32 7.65 2.72 3.24
C ASN A 32 7.04 4.12 3.22
N ALA A 33 6.48 4.53 2.07
CA ALA A 33 5.83 5.83 1.93
C ALA A 33 4.66 6.05 2.89
N LEU A 34 3.98 4.98 3.35
CA LEU A 34 3.00 5.07 4.43
C LEU A 34 3.66 5.35 5.78
N TYR A 35 4.63 4.52 6.18
CA TYR A 35 5.26 4.61 7.51
C TYR A 35 6.14 5.85 7.68
N GLU A 36 6.71 6.37 6.59
CA GLU A 36 7.61 7.53 6.58
C GLU A 36 6.88 8.84 6.30
N HIS A 37 5.56 8.80 6.12
CA HIS A 37 4.77 10.00 5.88
C HIS A 37 4.82 10.92 7.11
N PRO A 38 5.03 12.24 6.98
CA PRO A 38 5.09 13.17 8.12
C PRO A 38 3.83 13.17 9.00
N ALA A 39 2.66 12.88 8.40
CA ALA A 39 1.39 12.76 9.10
C ALA A 39 1.14 11.37 9.75
N PHE A 40 2.11 10.44 9.66
CA PHE A 40 2.00 9.14 10.34
C PHE A 40 2.22 9.32 11.85
N PRO A 41 1.29 8.87 12.73
CA PRO A 41 1.42 9.14 14.16
C PRO A 41 2.62 8.45 14.79
N ALA A 42 3.47 9.22 15.47
CA ALA A 42 4.68 8.70 16.12
C ALA A 42 4.37 7.63 17.19
N GLU A 43 3.24 7.76 17.89
CA GLU A 43 2.82 6.80 18.90
C GLU A 43 2.41 5.45 18.28
N LEU A 44 1.75 5.48 17.11
CA LEU A 44 1.43 4.26 16.36
C LEU A 44 2.70 3.63 15.80
N GLN A 45 3.64 4.43 15.32
CA GLN A 45 4.95 3.94 14.87
C GLN A 45 5.67 3.20 15.99
N ALA A 46 5.77 3.78 17.19
CA ALA A 46 6.40 3.13 18.34
C ALA A 46 5.73 1.79 18.71
N ARG A 47 4.39 1.71 18.64
CA ARG A 47 3.66 0.45 18.87
C ARG A 47 3.97 -0.61 17.80
N ILE A 48 4.09 -0.21 16.55
CA ILE A 48 4.46 -1.11 15.44
C ILE A 48 5.90 -1.61 15.60
N GLU A 49 6.82 -0.74 15.99
CA GLU A 49 8.22 -1.09 16.27
C GLU A 49 8.30 -2.12 17.40
N ALA A 50 7.62 -1.86 18.53
CA ALA A 50 7.54 -2.81 19.65
C ALA A 50 6.97 -4.16 19.21
N TRP A 51 5.88 -4.16 18.43
CA TRP A 51 5.28 -5.38 17.90
C TRP A 51 6.27 -6.17 17.05
N CYS A 52 7.11 -5.52 16.24
CA CYS A 52 8.13 -6.19 15.42
C CYS A 52 9.17 -6.92 16.29
N PHE A 53 9.66 -6.29 17.36
CA PHE A 53 10.60 -6.92 18.29
C PHE A 53 9.97 -8.07 19.09
N GLU A 54 8.67 -8.03 19.34
CA GLU A 54 7.97 -9.11 20.05
C GLU A 54 7.62 -10.29 19.13
N ASN A 55 7.23 -10.02 17.88
CA ASN A 55 6.55 -11.01 17.03
C ASN A 55 7.33 -11.43 15.77
N ALA A 56 8.44 -10.75 15.45
CA ALA A 56 9.22 -11.03 14.24
C ALA A 56 10.74 -11.12 14.50
N LEU A 57 11.16 -11.19 15.77
CA LEU A 57 12.57 -11.19 16.16
C LEU A 57 13.35 -12.39 15.61
N ASP A 58 12.66 -13.48 15.32
CA ASP A 58 13.21 -14.68 14.67
C ASP A 58 13.77 -14.41 13.27
N GLU A 59 13.33 -13.33 12.60
CA GLU A 59 13.85 -12.91 11.29
C GLU A 59 15.08 -11.98 11.39
N ARG A 60 15.47 -11.57 12.59
CA ARG A 60 16.59 -10.64 12.80
C ARG A 60 17.92 -11.31 12.45
N LYS A 61 18.70 -10.67 11.58
CA LYS A 61 20.08 -11.10 11.28
C LYS A 61 21.07 -10.58 12.33
N PRO A 62 22.16 -11.31 12.63
CA PRO A 62 23.13 -10.91 13.66
C PRO A 62 23.76 -9.54 13.45
N ASP A 63 23.89 -9.12 12.19
CA ASP A 63 24.53 -7.86 11.78
C ASP A 63 23.54 -6.70 11.54
N GLN A 64 22.23 -6.94 11.70
CA GLN A 64 21.22 -5.91 11.50
C GLN A 64 21.11 -4.96 12.70
N THR A 65 21.14 -3.66 12.41
CA THR A 65 20.73 -2.63 13.37
C THR A 65 19.23 -2.73 13.68
N ASP A 66 18.80 -2.18 14.80
CA ASP A 66 17.38 -2.13 15.18
C ASP A 66 16.51 -1.48 14.10
N GLN A 67 17.00 -0.39 13.50
CA GLN A 67 16.32 0.28 12.40
C GLN A 67 16.18 -0.60 11.15
N GLN A 68 17.25 -1.32 10.77
CA GLN A 68 17.21 -2.24 9.63
C GLN A 68 16.26 -3.41 9.89
N PHE A 69 16.27 -3.94 11.12
CA PHE A 69 15.36 -5.00 11.53
C PHE A 69 13.90 -4.55 11.42
N VAL A 70 13.53 -3.43 12.05
CA VAL A 70 12.17 -2.86 11.97
C VAL A 70 11.78 -2.60 10.51
N TYR A 71 12.67 -1.98 9.72
CA TYR A 71 12.41 -1.68 8.31
C TYR A 71 12.00 -2.92 7.50
N THR A 72 12.65 -4.05 7.72
CA THR A 72 12.36 -5.30 6.99
C THR A 72 11.15 -6.07 7.53
N SER A 73 10.87 -5.99 8.83
CA SER A 73 9.83 -6.76 9.52
C SER A 73 8.47 -6.05 9.57
N ARG A 74 8.42 -4.71 9.54
CA ARG A 74 7.18 -3.89 9.65
C ARG A 74 6.10 -4.18 8.61
N LYS A 75 6.44 -4.84 7.50
CA LYS A 75 5.43 -5.37 6.54
C LYS A 75 4.47 -6.37 7.18
N LYS A 76 4.92 -7.14 8.18
CA LYS A 76 4.08 -8.10 8.92
C LYS A 76 3.10 -7.41 9.86
N ALA A 77 3.43 -6.20 10.34
CA ALA A 77 2.59 -5.41 11.23
C ALA A 77 1.33 -4.84 10.52
N ILE A 78 1.30 -4.81 9.19
CA ILE A 78 0.11 -4.34 8.44
C ILE A 78 -1.15 -5.13 8.81
N GLY A 79 -1.02 -6.45 9.01
CA GLY A 79 -2.16 -7.30 9.38
C GLY A 79 -2.71 -6.97 10.78
N PRO A 80 -1.89 -7.10 11.84
CA PRO A 80 -2.28 -6.79 13.23
C PRO A 80 -2.80 -5.37 13.42
N PHE A 81 -2.23 -4.37 12.73
CA PHE A 81 -2.62 -2.97 12.86
C PHE A 81 -3.58 -2.49 11.76
N LYS A 82 -4.18 -3.40 10.98
CA LYS A 82 -4.97 -3.05 9.79
C LYS A 82 -6.08 -2.03 10.11
N ARG A 83 -6.77 -2.20 11.24
CA ARG A 83 -7.87 -1.33 11.65
C ARG A 83 -7.35 0.05 12.02
N GLU A 84 -6.35 0.13 12.88
CA GLU A 84 -5.74 1.40 13.29
C GLU A 84 -5.14 2.17 12.11
N LEU A 85 -4.48 1.47 11.18
CA LEU A 85 -3.95 2.07 9.95
C LEU A 85 -5.08 2.64 9.06
N TRP A 86 -6.21 1.93 8.96
CA TRP A 86 -7.35 2.36 8.16
C TRP A 86 -8.19 3.47 8.80
N ASP A 87 -8.18 3.56 10.13
CA ASP A 87 -8.97 4.53 10.88
C ASP A 87 -8.13 5.73 11.35
N LEU A 88 -6.92 5.89 10.82
CA LEU A 88 -6.08 7.07 11.04
C LEU A 88 -6.85 8.35 10.70
N ALA A 89 -6.84 9.32 11.62
CA ALA A 89 -7.39 10.64 11.38
C ALA A 89 -6.67 11.37 10.21
N THR A 90 -5.39 11.05 10.00
CA THR A 90 -4.54 11.59 8.92
C THR A 90 -4.54 10.73 7.64
N LYS A 91 -5.38 9.69 7.57
CA LYS A 91 -5.41 8.75 6.44
C LYS A 91 -5.53 9.46 5.09
N ASP A 92 -6.43 10.42 4.98
CA ASP A 92 -6.74 11.03 3.68
C ASP A 92 -5.54 11.84 3.13
N GLU A 93 -4.75 12.46 4.01
CA GLU A 93 -3.49 13.14 3.63
C GLU A 93 -2.45 12.15 3.11
N ILE A 94 -2.27 11.03 3.83
CA ILE A 94 -1.35 9.96 3.43
C ILE A 94 -1.80 9.35 2.08
N LEU A 95 -3.10 9.09 1.91
CA LEU A 95 -3.65 8.58 0.66
C LEU A 95 -3.47 9.58 -0.49
N ALA A 96 -3.57 10.88 -0.25
CA ALA A 96 -3.30 11.89 -1.28
C ALA A 96 -1.84 11.83 -1.77
N ALA A 97 -0.87 11.67 -0.88
CA ALA A 97 0.53 11.48 -1.26
C ALA A 97 0.75 10.20 -2.08
N GLN A 98 0.08 9.11 -1.70
CA GLN A 98 0.12 7.83 -2.41
C GLN A 98 -0.51 7.95 -3.82
N VAL A 99 -1.64 8.65 -3.95
CA VAL A 99 -2.28 8.94 -5.23
C VAL A 99 -1.38 9.76 -6.15
N ALA A 100 -0.70 10.79 -5.62
CA ALA A 100 0.25 11.58 -6.39
C ALA A 100 1.40 10.71 -6.93
N LYS A 101 1.93 9.81 -6.09
CA LYS A 101 2.97 8.85 -6.49
C LYS A 101 2.49 7.88 -7.57
N ILE A 102 1.27 7.35 -7.46
CA ILE A 102 0.67 6.49 -8.50
C ILE A 102 0.49 7.27 -9.81
N GLY A 103 0.02 8.52 -9.74
CA GLY A 103 -0.11 9.39 -10.91
C GLY A 103 1.21 9.63 -11.63
N PHE A 104 2.28 9.92 -10.88
CA PHE A 104 3.64 10.00 -11.41
C PHE A 104 4.05 8.70 -12.12
N LEU A 105 3.87 7.54 -11.47
CA LEU A 105 4.24 6.25 -12.06
C LEU A 105 3.44 5.96 -13.33
N TYR A 106 2.15 6.31 -13.38
CA TYR A 106 1.33 6.13 -14.58
C TYR A 106 1.82 6.97 -15.75
N HIS A 107 2.33 8.17 -15.49
CA HIS A 107 2.95 8.99 -16.51
C HIS A 107 4.24 8.35 -17.03
N GLU A 108 5.16 8.00 -16.14
CA GLU A 108 6.45 7.40 -16.52
C GLU A 108 6.29 6.08 -17.28
N LEU A 109 5.35 5.25 -16.84
CA LEU A 109 5.06 3.95 -17.45
C LEU A 109 4.18 4.02 -18.70
N GLY A 110 3.82 5.22 -19.18
CA GLY A 110 3.05 5.38 -20.41
C GLY A 110 1.60 4.88 -20.33
N VAL A 111 1.01 4.85 -19.13
CA VAL A 111 -0.39 4.43 -18.92
C VAL A 111 -1.37 5.51 -19.40
N VAL A 112 -0.97 6.78 -19.37
CA VAL A 112 -1.82 7.91 -19.75
C VAL A 112 -2.28 7.77 -21.20
N GLY A 113 -3.59 7.88 -21.44
CA GLY A 113 -4.19 7.77 -22.78
C GLY A 113 -4.50 6.33 -23.24
N SER A 114 -4.14 5.30 -22.46
CA SER A 114 -4.35 3.90 -22.84
C SER A 114 -5.79 3.39 -22.74
N ARG A 115 -6.73 4.19 -22.23
CA ARG A 115 -8.12 3.76 -21.92
C ARG A 115 -8.83 3.14 -23.12
N SER A 116 -8.77 3.77 -24.29
CA SER A 116 -9.43 3.27 -25.50
C SER A 116 -8.84 1.93 -26.00
N MET A 117 -7.53 1.74 -25.82
CA MET A 117 -6.86 0.47 -26.11
C MET A 117 -7.32 -0.62 -25.15
N VAL A 118 -7.37 -0.32 -23.84
CA VAL A 118 -7.85 -1.27 -22.82
C VAL A 118 -9.28 -1.69 -23.12
N ASP A 119 -10.19 -0.73 -23.37
CA ASP A 119 -11.60 -1.00 -23.67
C ASP A 119 -11.80 -1.86 -24.93
N ARG A 120 -10.89 -1.74 -25.91
CA ARG A 120 -10.93 -2.54 -27.13
C ARG A 120 -10.59 -4.01 -26.90
N TYR A 121 -9.65 -4.30 -26.00
CA TYR A 121 -9.06 -5.64 -25.86
C TYR A 121 -9.45 -6.37 -24.56
N VAL A 122 -9.90 -5.64 -23.54
CA VAL A 122 -10.24 -6.20 -22.24
C VAL A 122 -11.76 -6.17 -22.07
N ARG A 123 -12.36 -7.33 -21.80
CA ARG A 123 -13.77 -7.45 -21.37
C ARG A 123 -13.79 -7.73 -19.86
N PRO A 124 -14.14 -6.75 -19.01
CA PRO A 124 -14.22 -6.97 -17.58
C PRO A 124 -15.23 -8.08 -17.26
N VAL A 125 -14.85 -9.00 -16.38
CA VAL A 125 -15.77 -10.00 -15.83
C VAL A 125 -16.42 -9.40 -14.58
N GLU A 126 -17.74 -9.27 -14.58
CA GLU A 126 -18.47 -8.92 -13.36
C GLU A 126 -18.36 -10.07 -12.34
N LEU A 127 -17.52 -9.90 -11.32
CA LEU A 127 -17.45 -10.81 -10.19
C LEU A 127 -18.41 -10.34 -9.10
N ARG A 128 -19.62 -10.90 -9.07
CA ARG A 128 -20.57 -10.69 -7.97
C ARG A 128 -20.20 -11.60 -6.81
N ARG A 129 -19.56 -11.04 -5.79
CA ARG A 129 -19.39 -11.72 -4.49
C ARG A 129 -20.53 -11.28 -3.58
N PRO A 130 -21.21 -12.21 -2.89
CA PRO A 130 -22.15 -11.81 -1.84
C PRO A 130 -21.40 -10.97 -0.82
N VAL A 131 -22.03 -9.88 -0.37
CA VAL A 131 -21.49 -9.05 0.71
C VAL A 131 -21.26 -9.95 1.93
N PRO A 132 -20.07 -9.96 2.54
CA PRO A 132 -19.84 -10.74 3.75
C PRO A 132 -20.88 -10.34 4.83
N PRO A 133 -21.48 -11.30 5.56
CA PRO A 133 -22.51 -11.01 6.55
C PRO A 133 -22.12 -9.90 7.53
N ALA A 134 -20.89 -9.94 8.05
CA ALA A 134 -20.34 -8.93 8.95
C ALA A 134 -20.34 -7.50 8.37
N VAL A 135 -20.16 -7.35 7.05
CA VAL A 135 -20.20 -6.04 6.38
C VAL A 135 -21.64 -5.58 6.20
N ALA A 136 -22.55 -6.49 5.86
CA ALA A 136 -23.96 -6.18 5.73
C ALA A 136 -24.56 -5.76 7.09
N GLU A 137 -24.23 -6.48 8.16
CA GLU A 137 -24.64 -6.16 9.54
C GLU A 137 -24.12 -4.79 9.97
N ALA A 138 -22.81 -4.52 9.78
CA ALA A 138 -22.21 -3.23 10.11
C ALA A 138 -22.85 -2.07 9.31
N ALA A 139 -23.23 -2.29 8.05
CA ALA A 139 -23.92 -1.27 7.24
C ALA A 139 -25.32 -0.96 7.77
N VAL A 140 -26.05 -1.97 8.24
CA VAL A 140 -27.38 -1.80 8.88
C VAL A 140 -27.25 -1.04 10.20
N GLU A 141 -26.26 -1.38 11.02
CA GLU A 141 -25.98 -0.67 12.28
C GLU A 141 -25.59 0.79 12.05
N ALA A 142 -24.72 1.06 11.09
CA ALA A 142 -24.30 2.42 10.73
C ALA A 142 -25.49 3.27 10.22
N ALA A 143 -26.37 2.68 9.41
CA ALA A 143 -27.58 3.36 8.95
C ALA A 143 -28.56 3.66 10.10
N ALA A 144 -28.72 2.73 11.04
CA ALA A 144 -29.55 2.93 12.22
C ALA A 144 -28.99 4.02 13.17
N ALA A 145 -27.66 4.11 13.30
CA ALA A 145 -26.99 5.13 14.09
C ALA A 145 -27.09 6.54 13.46
N ALA A 146 -27.05 6.64 12.13
CA ALA A 146 -27.19 7.92 11.42
C ALA A 146 -28.62 8.50 11.42
N THR A 147 -29.61 7.72 11.87
CA THR A 147 -31.02 8.14 11.94
C THR A 147 -31.43 8.56 13.37
N ARG A 148 -30.48 8.62 14.31
CA ARG A 148 -30.66 9.09 15.70
C ARG A 148 -29.91 10.40 15.91
#